data_AF-A0A2S6TTM4-F1
#
_entry.id   AF-A0A2S6TTM4-F1
#
_cell.length_a   1.000
_cell.length_b   1.000
_cell.length_c   1.000
_cell.angle_alpha   90.00
_cell.angle_beta   90.00
_cell.angle_gamma   90.00
#
_symmetry.space_group_name_H-M   'P 1'
#
loop_
_entity.id
_entity.type
_entity.pdbx_description
1 polymer ?
#
loop_
_entity_poly.entity_id
_entity_poly.type
_entity_poly.pdbx_seq_one_letter_code
_entity_poly.pdbx_strand_id
1 'polypeptide(L)' 'MGVGSYASPGWFVLFRSQIRDGKIGVEDIREALDDATRIAVLDQIDAGVDILTDGELRRQRFVYEMYECVEGLERIDP' A
#
# COMPACT_ATOMS: atom_id res chain seq x y z
N MET A 1 -3.03 -17.02 -1.11
CA MET A 1 -3.91 -16.34 -0.15
C MET A 1 -3.00 -15.54 0.77
N GLY A 2 -3.00 -14.21 0.65
CA GLY A 2 -2.22 -13.36 1.54
C GLY A 2 -2.90 -13.31 2.90
N VAL A 3 -2.14 -13.42 3.98
CA VAL A 3 -2.66 -13.32 5.36
C VAL A 3 -2.82 -11.85 5.79
N GLY A 4 -2.19 -10.92 5.06
CA GLY A 4 -2.18 -9.48 5.34
C GLY A 4 -2.64 -8.61 4.18
N SER A 5 -2.08 -8.82 2.98
CA SER A 5 -2.35 -7.99 1.80
C SER A 5 -3.79 -8.15 1.28
N TYR A 6 -4.39 -7.04 0.84
CA TYR A 6 -5.77 -6.99 0.34
C TYR A 6 -5.85 -6.54 -1.12
N ALA A 7 -6.99 -6.79 -1.77
CA ALA A 7 -7.23 -6.30 -3.12
C ALA A 7 -7.23 -4.77 -3.14
N SER A 8 -6.44 -4.19 -4.03
CA SER A 8 -6.42 -2.74 -4.23
C SER A 8 -7.66 -2.28 -5.00
N PRO A 9 -8.31 -1.18 -4.59
CA PRO A 9 -9.40 -0.59 -5.36
C PRO A 9 -8.94 -0.26 -6.80
N GLY A 10 -9.81 -0.47 -7.79
CA GLY A 10 -9.45 -0.27 -9.21
C GLY A 10 -8.97 1.16 -9.52
N TRP A 11 -9.57 2.17 -8.90
CA TRP A 11 -9.14 3.56 -9.02
C TRP A 11 -7.73 3.79 -8.45
N PHE A 12 -7.38 3.07 -7.38
CA PHE A 12 -6.09 3.20 -6.71
C PHE A 12 -4.96 2.63 -7.57
N VAL A 13 -5.24 1.57 -8.35
CA VAL A 13 -4.28 1.01 -9.32
C VAL A 13 -3.88 2.05 -10.37
N LEU A 14 -4.85 2.80 -10.91
CA LEU A 14 -4.59 3.90 -11.84
C LEU A 14 -3.87 5.06 -11.17
N PHE A 15 -4.27 5.41 -9.94
CA PHE A 15 -3.62 6.48 -9.19
C PHE A 15 -2.14 6.18 -8.93
N ARG A 16 -1.79 4.94 -8.58
CA ARG A 16 -0.40 4.50 -8.39
C ARG A 16 0.47 4.67 -9.63
N SER A 17 -0.07 4.67 -10.85
CA SER A 17 0.74 4.98 -12.03
C SER A 17 1.09 6.46 -12.10
N GLN A 18 0.16 7.34 -11.72
CA GLN A 18 0.42 8.79 -11.68
C GLN A 18 1.40 9.18 -10.57
N ILE A 19 1.38 8.46 -9.45
CA ILE A 19 2.40 8.61 -8.39
C ILE A 19 3.79 8.28 -8.92
N ARG A 20 3.95 7.15 -9.63
CA ARG A 20 5.24 6.76 -10.23
C ARG A 20 5.74 7.76 -11.27
N ASP A 21 4.82 8.41 -11.98
CA ASP A 21 5.15 9.48 -12.93
C ASP A 21 5.50 10.82 -12.25
N GLY A 22 5.43 10.91 -10.92
CA GLY A 22 5.75 12.13 -10.16
C GLY A 22 4.74 13.26 -10.34
N LYS A 23 3.50 12.97 -10.74
CA LYS A 23 2.48 13.96 -11.10
C LYS A 23 1.56 14.38 -9.95
N ILE A 24 1.73 13.78 -8.77
CA ILE A 24 0.80 13.86 -7.64
C ILE A 24 1.55 14.45 -6.44
N GLY A 25 0.89 15.36 -5.70
CA GLY A 25 1.45 15.93 -4.48
C GLY A 25 1.52 14.94 -3.33
N VAL A 26 2.42 15.17 -2.37
CA VAL A 26 2.62 14.27 -1.22
C VAL A 26 1.35 14.13 -0.37
N GLU A 27 0.59 15.22 -0.21
CA GLU A 27 -0.67 15.18 0.56
C GLU A 27 -1.75 14.38 -0.18
N ASP A 28 -1.87 14.53 -1.51
CA ASP A 28 -2.81 13.75 -2.33
C ASP A 28 -2.46 12.25 -2.31
N ILE A 29 -1.16 11.93 -2.31
CA ILE A 29 -0.68 10.55 -2.12
C ILE A 29 -1.14 10.01 -0.77
N ARG A 30 -0.97 10.79 0.29
CA ARG A 30 -1.35 10.38 1.64
C ARG A 30 -2.85 10.15 1.76
N GLU A 31 -3.65 11.07 1.24
CA GLU A 31 -5.11 10.96 1.22
C GLU A 31 -5.57 9.70 0.48
N ALA A 32 -5.08 9.47 -0.74
CA ALA A 32 -5.43 8.30 -1.52
C ALA A 32 -5.04 6.98 -0.83
N LEU A 33 -3.91 6.94 -0.14
CA LEU A 33 -3.50 5.78 0.64
C LEU A 33 -4.44 5.53 1.83
N ASP A 34 -4.80 6.59 2.56
CA ASP A 34 -5.73 6.49 3.69
C ASP A 34 -7.11 5.99 3.23
N ASP A 35 -7.60 6.51 2.11
CA ASP A 35 -8.90 6.11 1.54
C ASP A 35 -8.91 4.69 1.02
N ALA A 36 -7.85 4.27 0.34
CA ALA A 36 -7.71 2.88 -0.10
C ALA A 36 -7.71 1.92 1.11
N THR A 37 -6.99 2.25 2.19
CA THR A 37 -7.01 1.46 3.44
C THR A 37 -8.38 1.43 4.08
N ARG A 38 -9.11 2.56 4.14
CA ARG A 38 -10.48 2.59 4.68
C ARG A 38 -11.40 1.64 3.92
N ILE A 39 -11.33 1.62 2.59
CA ILE A 39 -12.14 0.72 1.77
C ILE A 39 -11.80 -0.74 2.08
N ALA A 40 -10.51 -1.10 2.18
CA ALA A 40 -10.10 -2.47 2.50
C ALA A 40 -10.54 -2.91 3.90
N VAL A 41 -10.53 -2.01 4.88
CA VAL A 41 -11.02 -2.28 6.24
C VAL A 41 -12.55 -2.44 6.26
N LEU A 42 -13.28 -1.57 5.55
CA LEU A 42 -14.73 -1.66 5.45
C LEU A 42 -15.18 -2.98 4.82
N ASP A 43 -14.52 -3.43 3.76
CA ASP A 43 -14.85 -4.70 3.10
C ASP A 43 -14.62 -5.91 4.04
N GLN A 44 -13.59 -5.87 4.88
CA GLN A 44 -13.36 -6.89 5.91
C GLN A 44 -14.42 -6.85 7.02
N ILE A 45 -14.87 -5.66 7.43
CA ILE A 45 -15.95 -5.49 8.42
C ILE A 45 -17.26 -6.05 7.85
N ASP A 46 -17.60 -5.70 6.61
CA ASP A 46 -18.82 -6.17 5.94
C ASP A 46 -18.79 -7.69 5.74
N ALA A 47 -17.61 -8.27 5.52
CA ALA A 47 -17.39 -9.72 5.46
C ALA A 47 -17.43 -10.42 6.83
N GLY A 48 -17.51 -9.69 7.94
CA GLY A 48 -17.54 -10.24 9.29
C GLY A 48 -16.21 -10.81 9.78
N VAL A 49 -15.08 -10.25 9.31
CA VAL A 49 -13.73 -10.67 9.74
C VAL A 49 -13.46 -10.20 11.18
N ASP A 50 -13.08 -11.12 12.07
CA ASP A 50 -12.83 -10.81 13.49
C ASP A 50 -11.50 -10.06 13.73
N ILE A 51 -10.46 -10.39 12.95
CA ILE A 51 -9.13 -9.78 13.06
C ILE A 51 -8.79 -9.13 11.73
N LEU A 52 -8.81 -7.80 11.73
CA LEU A 52 -8.64 -6.98 10.54
C LEU A 52 -7.16 -6.73 10.22
N THR A 53 -6.88 -6.46 8.95
CA THR A 53 -5.57 -5.97 8.47
C THR A 53 -5.75 -4.64 7.75
N ASP A 54 -4.67 -3.88 7.57
CA ASP A 54 -4.66 -2.63 6.80
C ASP A 54 -4.59 -2.86 5.27
N GLY A 55 -4.56 -4.13 4.85
CA GLY A 55 -4.45 -4.56 3.46
C GLY A 55 -3.10 -4.31 2.80
N GLU A 56 -2.09 -3.84 3.53
CA GLU A 56 -0.75 -3.52 3.04
C GLU A 56 -0.72 -2.59 1.80
N LEU A 57 -1.75 -1.76 1.62
CA LEU A 57 -1.94 -0.95 0.40
C LEU A 57 -0.90 0.17 0.24
N ARG A 58 -0.22 0.53 1.32
CA ARG A 58 0.92 1.46 1.31
C ARG A 58 2.19 0.86 0.72
N ARG A 59 2.26 -0.46 0.59
CA ARG A 59 3.43 -1.16 0.09
C ARG A 59 3.35 -1.44 -1.40
N GLN A 60 4.48 -1.37 -2.10
CA GLN A 60 4.68 -1.87 -3.47
C GLN A 60 4.91 -3.38 -3.47
N ARG A 61 5.82 -3.84 -2.60
CA ARG A 61 6.21 -5.25 -2.43
C ARG A 61 6.65 -5.46 -0.99
N PHE A 62 6.42 -6.66 -0.46
CA PHE A 62 6.67 -7.01 0.94
C PHE A 62 8.08 -6.66 1.46
N VAL A 63 9.11 -6.75 0.63
CA VAL A 63 10.52 -6.58 1.06
C VAL A 63 11.15 -5.24 0.64
N TYR A 64 10.71 -4.65 -0.49
CA TYR A 64 11.46 -3.57 -1.15
C TYR A 64 11.56 -2.29 -0.32
N GLU A 65 10.47 -1.88 0.32
CA GLU A 65 10.43 -0.64 1.10
C GLU A 65 11.10 -0.79 2.48
N MET A 66 11.30 -2.02 2.94
CA MET A 66 11.97 -2.26 4.24
C MET A 66 13.40 -1.71 4.22
N TYR A 67 14.10 -1.84 3.10
CA TYR A 67 15.48 -1.36 2.97
C TYR A 67 15.57 0.17 3.04
N GLU A 68 14.53 0.89 2.62
CA GLU A 68 14.48 2.35 2.72
C GLU A 68 14.30 2.84 4.16
N CYS A 69 13.79 1.97 5.05
CA CYS A 69 13.60 2.25 6.47
C CYS A 69 14.77 1.80 7.36
N VAL A 70 15.85 1.26 6.79
CA VAL A 70 16.99 0.72 7.55
C VAL A 70 18.29 1.37 7.10
N GLU A 71 19.04 1.93 8.05
CA GLU A 71 20.35 2.51 7.82
C GLU A 71 21.46 1.43 7.79
N GLY A 72 22.56 1.70 7.09
CA GLY A 72 23.74 0.82 7.06
C GLY A 72 23.67 -0.34 6.06
N LEU A 73 22.69 -0.32 5.14
CA LEU A 73 22.61 -1.27 4.03
C LEU A 73 23.36 -0.74 2.81
N GLU A 74 24.12 -1.62 2.16
CA GLU A 74 24.82 -1.32 0.90
C GLU A 74 24.32 -2.28 -0.19
N ARG A 75 24.01 -1.71 -1.37
CA ARG A 75 23.62 -2.50 -2.53
C ARG A 75 24.89 -3.00 -3.22
N ILE A 76 25.03 -4.31 -3.31
CA ILE A 76 26.11 -4.95 -4.07
C ILE A 76 25.55 -5.30 -5.44
N ASP A 77 26.19 -4.80 -6.51
CA ASP A 77 25.84 -5.20 -7.87
C ASP A 77 26.25 -6.67 -8.12
N PRO A 78 25.44 -7.45 -8.87
CA PRO A 78 25.70 -8.86 -9.12
C PRO A 78 26.97 -9.14 -9.92
#